data_AF-A0A7W1IKE0-F1
#
_entry.id   AF-A0A7W1IKE0-F1
#
_cell.length_a   1.000
_cell.length_b   1.000
_cell.length_c   1.000
_cell.angle_alpha   90.00
_cell.angle_beta   90.00
_cell.angle_gamma   90.00
#
_symmetry.space_group_name_H-M   'P 1'
#
loop_
_entity.id
_entity.type
_entity.pdbx_description
1 polymer ?
#
loop_
_entity_poly.entity_id
_entity_poly.type
_entity_poly.pdbx_seq_one_letter_code
_entity_poly.pdbx_strand_id
1 'polypeptide(L)'
;TLDADEAASRMLGSTTLTGRSRFGVYWEAYGFPAGDSVEIRVELNREDRPGFLKRVYTALRLGSEESGNVGMRWRELPVTSGAVRFLRGEVPVQMRSIVLDVSQLTPGHYRMSVSLASKGGSATSGDRTFELR
;
A
#
# COMPACT_ATOMS: atom_id res chain seq x y z
N THR A 1 18.61 0.09 22.04
CA THR A 1 19.19 -0.20 20.71
C THR A 1 18.50 -1.45 20.20
N LEU A 2 17.83 -1.39 19.06
CA LEU A 2 17.23 -2.59 18.45
C LEU A 2 18.37 -3.50 17.97
N ASP A 3 18.31 -4.77 18.33
CA ASP A 3 19.22 -5.81 17.85
C ASP A 3 19.04 -5.99 16.35
N ALA A 4 20.13 -6.26 15.61
CA ALA A 4 20.10 -6.45 14.17
C ALA A 4 19.24 -7.65 13.78
N ASP A 5 19.23 -8.71 14.59
CA ASP A 5 18.39 -9.89 14.38
C ASP A 5 16.90 -9.61 14.68
N GLU A 6 16.62 -8.77 15.68
CA GLU A 6 15.27 -8.30 15.95
C GLU A 6 14.76 -7.37 14.83
N ALA A 7 15.62 -6.50 14.30
CA ALA A 7 15.31 -5.68 13.14
C ALA A 7 15.10 -6.55 11.89
N ALA A 8 15.96 -7.55 11.65
CA ALA A 8 15.86 -8.47 10.52
C ALA A 8 14.57 -9.31 10.59
N SER A 9 14.22 -9.86 11.76
CA SER A 9 12.96 -10.60 11.94
C SER A 9 11.72 -9.74 11.72
N ARG A 10 11.77 -8.45 12.08
CA ARG A 10 10.69 -7.47 11.77
C ARG A 10 10.69 -7.08 10.28
N MET A 11 11.84 -7.09 9.61
CA MET A 11 11.98 -6.85 8.17
C MET A 11 11.52 -8.03 7.32
N LEU A 12 11.58 -9.27 7.82
CA LEU A 12 11.09 -10.46 7.13
C LEU A 12 9.57 -10.43 6.87
N GLY A 13 8.85 -9.48 7.49
CA GLY A 13 7.44 -9.23 7.24
C GLY A 13 6.55 -10.34 7.77
N SER A 14 5.76 -10.04 8.81
CA SER A 14 4.70 -10.96 9.22
C SER A 14 3.47 -10.77 8.34
N THR A 15 2.89 -11.87 7.86
CA THR A 15 1.56 -11.86 7.23
C THR A 15 0.43 -12.01 8.26
N THR A 16 0.75 -12.08 9.54
CA THR A 16 -0.23 -12.08 10.63
C THR A 16 0.04 -10.91 11.56
N LEU A 17 -0.97 -10.08 11.75
CA LEU A 17 -0.94 -8.92 12.64
C LEU A 17 -1.78 -9.24 13.87
N THR A 18 -1.14 -9.35 15.04
CA THR A 18 -1.82 -9.63 16.32
C THR A 18 -1.62 -8.47 17.27
N GLY A 19 -2.71 -7.90 17.78
CA GLY A 19 -2.67 -6.82 18.78
C GLY A 19 -1.99 -5.51 18.32
N ARG A 20 -1.63 -5.40 17.04
CA ARG A 20 -1.06 -4.18 16.44
C ARG A 20 -2.13 -3.48 15.61
N SER A 21 -2.51 -2.29 16.05
CA SER A 21 -3.38 -1.40 15.27
C SER A 21 -2.65 -0.68 14.14
N ARG A 22 -1.33 -0.66 14.12
CA ARG A 22 -0.54 0.04 13.10
C ARG A 22 0.54 -0.86 12.50
N PHE A 23 0.71 -0.79 11.19
CA PHE A 23 1.81 -1.45 10.50
C PHE A 23 2.40 -0.59 9.38
N GLY A 24 3.69 -0.77 9.16
CA GLY A 24 4.41 -0.15 8.05
C GLY A 24 4.20 -0.95 6.77
N VAL A 25 3.89 -0.25 5.69
CA VAL A 25 3.90 -0.80 4.32
C VAL A 25 5.08 -0.20 3.61
N TYR A 26 5.90 -1.04 3.00
CA TYR A 26 7.08 -0.66 2.24
C TYR A 26 7.00 -1.26 0.84
N TRP A 27 7.34 -0.48 -0.18
CA TRP A 27 7.41 -0.96 -1.55
C TRP A 27 8.47 -0.22 -2.35
N GLU A 28 8.92 -0.88 -3.41
CA GLU A 28 9.84 -0.35 -4.40
C GLU A 28 9.17 -0.32 -5.77
N ALA A 29 9.30 0.80 -6.46
CA ALA A 29 8.86 0.95 -7.83
C ALA A 29 10.06 1.09 -8.75
N TYR A 30 10.02 0.31 -9.84
CA TYR A 30 11.08 0.23 -10.83
C TYR A 30 10.60 0.86 -12.15
N GLY A 31 11.44 1.68 -12.78
CA GLY A 31 11.13 2.27 -14.09
C GLY A 31 10.22 3.50 -14.05
N PHE A 32 9.98 4.07 -12.87
CA PHE A 32 9.25 5.33 -12.70
C PHE A 32 10.25 6.51 -12.61
N PRO A 33 10.38 7.35 -13.66
CA PRO A 33 11.33 8.46 -13.66
C PRO A 33 10.94 9.54 -12.65
N ALA A 34 11.95 10.19 -12.05
CA ALA A 34 11.79 11.23 -11.02
C ALA A 34 11.04 12.49 -11.50
N GLY A 35 11.05 12.73 -12.81
CA GLY A 35 10.47 13.91 -13.45
C GLY A 35 8.95 13.86 -13.66
N ASP A 36 8.32 12.71 -13.39
CA ASP A 36 6.89 12.53 -13.61
C ASP A 36 6.11 12.51 -12.30
N SER A 37 4.86 12.98 -12.37
CA SER A 37 3.92 12.78 -11.27
C SER A 37 3.50 11.31 -11.24
N VAL A 38 3.59 10.69 -10.08
CA VAL A 38 3.14 9.31 -9.86
C VAL A 38 1.89 9.33 -8.98
N GLU A 39 0.84 8.68 -9.48
CA GLU A 39 -0.36 8.43 -8.70
C GLU A 39 -0.21 7.09 -7.98
N ILE A 40 -0.37 7.12 -6.66
CA ILE A 40 -0.25 5.95 -5.81
C ILE A 40 -1.59 5.67 -5.18
N ARG A 41 -2.01 4.40 -5.21
CA ARG A 41 -3.24 3.93 -4.58
C ARG A 41 -2.93 2.69 -3.75
N VAL A 42 -3.29 2.74 -2.48
CA VAL A 42 -3.19 1.63 -1.54
C VAL A 42 -4.60 1.22 -1.16
N GLU A 43 -4.93 -0.06 -1.35
CA GLU A 43 -6.25 -0.61 -1.07
C GLU A 43 -6.15 -1.84 -0.20
N LEU A 44 -6.92 -1.89 0.89
CA LEU A 44 -7.10 -3.07 1.71
C LEU A 44 -8.50 -3.59 1.44
N ASN A 45 -8.63 -4.85 1.06
CA ASN A 45 -9.91 -5.50 0.80
C ASN A 45 -10.07 -6.74 1.67
N ARG A 46 -11.18 -6.84 2.39
CA ARG A 46 -11.53 -8.03 3.16
C ARG A 46 -11.88 -9.20 2.23
N GLU A 47 -11.23 -10.35 2.39
CA GLU A 47 -11.41 -11.54 1.53
C GLU A 47 -12.52 -12.48 2.02
N ASP A 48 -12.81 -12.51 3.32
CA ASP A 48 -13.75 -13.43 3.96
C ASP A 48 -15.24 -13.03 3.85
N ARG A 49 -15.57 -11.93 3.15
CA ARG A 49 -16.97 -11.58 2.81
C ARG A 49 -17.27 -11.82 1.32
N PRO A 50 -18.20 -12.74 0.97
CA PRO A 50 -18.51 -13.04 -0.41
C PRO A 50 -19.23 -11.88 -1.13
N GLY A 51 -18.48 -11.20 -2.01
CA GLY A 51 -18.82 -11.14 -3.44
C GLY A 51 -19.89 -10.18 -3.97
N PHE A 52 -20.92 -9.75 -3.23
CA PHE A 52 -22.07 -9.08 -3.88
C PHE A 52 -22.07 -7.54 -3.91
N LEU A 53 -21.30 -6.86 -3.07
CA LEU A 53 -21.27 -5.37 -3.03
C LEU A 53 -20.11 -4.75 -3.84
N LYS A 54 -19.18 -5.57 -4.36
CA LYS A 54 -17.91 -5.11 -4.96
C LYS A 54 -18.06 -4.46 -6.35
N ARG A 55 -19.17 -4.68 -7.06
CA ARG A 55 -19.35 -4.13 -8.43
C ARG A 55 -20.12 -2.81 -8.50
N VAL A 56 -20.91 -2.47 -7.49
CA VAL A 56 -21.79 -1.29 -7.55
C VAL A 56 -21.14 -0.05 -6.92
N TYR A 57 -20.30 -0.22 -5.89
CA TYR A 57 -19.67 0.91 -5.17
C TYR A 57 -18.52 1.59 -5.91
N THR A 58 -17.86 0.94 -6.86
CA THR A 58 -16.79 1.59 -7.67
C THR A 58 -17.36 2.68 -8.60
N ALA A 59 -18.67 2.66 -8.88
CA ALA A 59 -19.33 3.63 -9.76
C ALA A 59 -19.93 4.84 -9.01
N LEU A 60 -20.20 4.72 -7.71
CA LEU A 60 -20.92 5.75 -6.94
C LEU A 60 -20.11 6.14 -5.70
N ARG A 61 -19.55 7.34 -5.77
CA ARG A 61 -18.65 7.96 -4.79
C ARG A 61 -19.39 8.44 -3.53
N LEU A 62 -20.18 7.59 -2.91
CA LEU A 62 -21.03 7.88 -1.75
C LEU A 62 -21.15 6.63 -0.88
N GLY A 63 -21.04 6.80 0.44
CA GLY A 63 -21.55 5.82 1.41
C GLY A 63 -20.55 5.35 2.43
N SER A 64 -20.61 5.98 3.59
CA SER A 64 -20.21 5.43 4.88
C SER A 64 -21.05 4.20 5.23
N GLU A 65 -20.41 3.04 5.37
CA GLU A 65 -20.89 1.91 6.17
C GLU A 65 -19.70 0.98 6.35
N GLU A 66 -19.51 0.50 7.57
CA GLU A 66 -18.66 -0.57 8.14
C GLU A 66 -18.13 -1.69 7.18
N SER A 67 -17.54 -1.28 6.07
CA SER A 67 -17.17 -2.13 4.94
C SER A 67 -15.67 -2.31 4.99
N GLY A 68 -15.22 -3.57 5.01
CA GLY A 68 -13.82 -3.96 5.12
C GLY A 68 -12.95 -3.60 3.92
N ASN A 69 -13.24 -2.49 3.23
CA ASN A 69 -12.48 -1.92 2.15
C ASN A 69 -11.99 -0.52 2.55
N VAL A 70 -10.68 -0.36 2.76
CA VAL A 70 -10.06 0.93 3.04
C VAL A 70 -9.12 1.27 1.90
N GLY A 71 -9.33 2.42 1.28
CA GLY A 71 -8.53 2.88 0.14
C GLY A 71 -7.96 4.27 0.40
N MET A 72 -6.66 4.44 0.17
CA MET A 72 -5.98 5.73 0.15
C MET A 72 -5.40 5.96 -1.24
N ARG A 73 -5.59 7.16 -1.77
CA ARG A 73 -5.06 7.58 -3.08
C ARG A 73 -4.45 8.96 -2.94
N TRP A 74 -3.21 9.10 -3.41
CA TRP A 74 -2.54 10.39 -3.49
C TRP A 74 -1.72 10.49 -4.77
N ARG A 75 -1.36 11.72 -5.11
CA ARG A 75 -0.48 12.01 -6.24
C ARG A 75 0.78 12.66 -5.72
N GLU A 76 1.90 12.07 -6.04
CA GLU A 76 3.20 12.66 -5.81
C GLU A 76 3.54 13.59 -6.99
N LEU A 77 3.95 14.81 -6.67
CA LEU A 77 4.45 15.75 -7.67
C LEU A 77 5.89 15.36 -8.07
N PRO A 78 6.33 15.73 -9.28
CA PRO A 78 7.71 15.54 -9.71
C PRO A 78 8.69 16.00 -8.65
N VAL A 79 9.67 15.15 -8.34
CA VAL A 79 10.59 15.40 -7.24
C VAL A 79 11.60 16.46 -7.67
N THR A 80 11.36 17.72 -7.29
CA THR A 80 12.29 18.83 -7.51
C THR A 80 13.33 18.98 -6.38
N SER A 81 13.22 18.23 -5.28
CA SER A 81 14.17 18.27 -4.15
C SER A 81 14.30 16.91 -3.44
N GLY A 82 15.45 16.68 -2.78
CA GLY A 82 15.97 15.37 -2.30
C GLY A 82 15.18 14.57 -1.25
N ALA A 83 13.85 14.71 -1.19
CA ALA A 83 12.96 13.91 -0.35
C ALA A 83 12.82 12.45 -0.81
N VAL A 84 13.14 12.16 -2.08
CA VAL A 84 13.14 10.80 -2.62
C VAL A 84 14.57 10.37 -2.91
N ARG A 85 15.02 9.31 -2.25
CA ARG A 85 16.29 8.67 -2.56
C ARG A 85 16.10 7.78 -3.78
N PHE A 86 16.81 8.10 -4.85
CA PHE A 86 16.92 7.25 -6.03
C PHE A 86 18.23 6.48 -5.93
N LEU A 87 18.18 5.18 -6.10
CA LEU A 87 19.39 4.44 -6.45
C LEU A 87 19.67 4.71 -7.93
N ARG A 88 20.83 5.31 -8.22
CA ARG A 88 21.25 5.58 -9.60
C ARG A 88 21.68 4.26 -10.24
N GLY A 89 20.93 3.83 -11.25
CA GLY A 89 21.20 2.66 -12.08
C GLY A 89 20.48 2.81 -13.43
N GLU A 90 20.63 1.84 -14.32
CA GLU A 90 19.97 1.82 -15.64
C GLU A 90 18.44 1.91 -15.52
N VAL A 91 17.87 1.37 -14.44
CA VAL A 91 16.46 1.48 -14.08
C VAL A 91 16.34 2.30 -12.80
N PRO A 92 15.61 3.44 -12.79
CA PRO A 92 15.39 4.20 -11.57
C PRO A 92 14.55 3.39 -10.58
N VAL A 93 15.03 3.31 -9.33
CA VAL A 93 14.32 2.67 -8.21
C VAL A 93 13.84 3.76 -7.24
N GLN A 94 12.54 3.72 -6.92
CA GLN A 94 11.92 4.58 -5.92
C GLN A 94 11.41 3.76 -4.75
N MET A 95 11.89 4.07 -3.55
CA MET A 95 11.47 3.42 -2.31
C MET A 95 10.42 4.29 -1.62
N ARG A 96 9.35 3.68 -1.10
CA ARG A 96 8.32 4.37 -0.32
C ARG A 96 7.90 3.55 0.89
N SER A 97 7.46 4.27 1.92
CA SER A 97 6.83 3.66 3.07
C SER A 97 5.69 4.51 3.60
N ILE A 98 4.62 3.87 4.05
CA ILE A 98 3.55 4.51 4.83
C ILE A 98 3.29 3.70 6.10
N VAL A 99 2.68 4.34 7.09
CA VAL A 99 2.12 3.64 8.25
C VAL A 99 0.61 3.64 8.09
N LEU A 100 0.01 2.47 8.12
CA LEU A 100 -1.43 2.30 8.11
C LEU A 100 -1.92 2.06 9.53
N ASP A 101 -2.96 2.80 9.93
CA ASP A 101 -3.74 2.53 11.13
C ASP A 101 -4.98 1.72 10.75
N VAL A 102 -5.04 0.49 11.25
CA VAL A 102 -6.10 -0.49 11.05
C VAL A 102 -6.89 -0.75 12.33
N SER A 103 -6.81 0.13 13.33
CA SER A 103 -7.56 -0.03 14.58
C SER A 103 -9.08 -0.16 14.39
N GLN A 104 -9.59 0.36 13.27
CA GLN A 104 -11.01 0.36 12.92
C GLN A 104 -11.40 -0.84 12.05
N LEU A 105 -10.45 -1.71 11.68
CA LEU A 105 -10.73 -2.94 10.94
C LEU A 105 -11.07 -4.08 11.89
N THR A 106 -12.00 -4.92 11.48
CA THR A 106 -12.35 -6.13 12.23
C THR A 106 -11.35 -7.25 11.89
N PRO A 107 -11.06 -8.17 12.83
CA PRO A 107 -10.24 -9.35 12.55
C PRO A 107 -10.76 -10.13 11.33
N GLY A 108 -9.84 -10.63 10.50
CA GLY A 108 -10.16 -11.28 9.23
C GLY A 108 -8.99 -11.35 8.26
N HIS A 109 -9.27 -11.85 7.05
CA HIS A 109 -8.29 -11.97 5.98
C HIS A 109 -8.40 -10.77 5.04
N TYR A 110 -7.28 -10.14 4.75
CA TYR A 110 -7.21 -8.96 3.93
C TYR A 110 -6.22 -9.12 2.78
N ARG A 111 -6.59 -8.60 1.61
CA ARG A 111 -5.69 -8.36 0.49
C ARG A 111 -5.36 -6.89 0.42
N MET A 112 -4.09 -6.56 0.57
CA MET A 112 -3.54 -5.25 0.26
C MET A 112 -3.10 -5.22 -1.20
N SER A 113 -3.45 -4.14 -1.90
CA SER A 113 -2.93 -3.81 -3.22
C SER A 113 -2.26 -2.44 -3.16
N VAL A 114 -1.05 -2.33 -3.70
CA VAL A 114 -0.38 -1.07 -3.95
C VAL A 114 -0.26 -0.92 -5.45
N SER A 115 -0.90 0.11 -6.01
CA SER A 115 -0.84 0.42 -7.44
C SER A 115 -0.23 1.78 -7.69
N LEU A 116 0.53 1.85 -8.77
CA LEU A 116 1.24 3.04 -9.23
C LEU A 116 0.89 3.30 -10.69
N ALA A 117 0.57 4.55 -11.02
CA ALA A 117 0.32 4.98 -12.39
C ALA A 117 1.06 6.29 -12.67
N SER A 118 1.83 6.33 -13.75
CA SER A 118 2.42 7.57 -14.28
C SER A 118 1.47 8.24 -15.27
N LYS A 119 1.70 9.51 -15.56
CA LYS A 119 0.92 10.24 -16.57
C LYS A 119 1.11 9.61 -17.95
N GLY A 120 0.08 8.91 -18.45
CA GLY A 120 0.10 8.25 -19.76
C GLY A 120 0.70 6.84 -19.78
N GLY A 121 1.16 6.33 -18.63
CA GLY A 121 1.62 4.94 -18.48
C GLY A 121 0.52 3.99 -18.02
N SER A 122 0.73 2.69 -18.24
CA SER A 122 -0.10 1.65 -17.64
C SER A 122 0.10 1.61 -16.13
N ALA A 123 -0.98 1.40 -15.37
CA ALA A 123 -0.87 1.16 -13.94
C ALA A 123 -0.20 -0.20 -13.68
N THR A 124 0.74 -0.23 -12.73
CA THR A 124 1.31 -1.48 -12.20
C THR A 124 0.86 -1.65 -10.76
N SER A 125 0.72 -2.90 -10.31
CA SER A 125 0.26 -3.21 -8.95
C SER A 125 1.03 -4.37 -8.35
N GLY A 126 1.26 -4.30 -7.03
CA GLY A 126 1.72 -5.40 -6.21
C GLY A 126 0.69 -5.72 -5.13
N ASP A 127 0.41 -7.01 -4.94
CA ASP A 127 -0.57 -7.48 -3.96
C ASP A 127 0.09 -8.30 -2.85
N ARG A 128 -0.44 -8.18 -1.64
CA ARG A 128 -0.05 -9.01 -0.49
C ARG A 128 -1.28 -9.35 0.35
N THR A 129 -1.45 -10.62 0.69
CA THR A 129 -2.46 -11.05 1.66
C THR A 129 -1.88 -11.10 3.07
N PHE A 130 -2.72 -10.76 4.05
CA PHE A 130 -2.40 -10.82 5.46
C PHE A 130 -3.65 -11.08 6.31
N GLU A 131 -3.44 -11.52 7.54
CA GLU A 131 -4.48 -11.80 8.53
C GLU A 131 -4.38 -10.81 9.68
N LEU A 132 -5.52 -10.23 10.07
CA LEU A 132 -5.67 -9.44 11.28
C LEU A 132 -6.32 -10.31 12.36
N ARG A 133 -5.66 -10.47 13.50
CA ARG A 133 -6.12 -11.25 14.67
C ARG A 133 -6.33 -10.36 15.88
#